data_AF-A0A321LLU8-F1
#
_entry.id   AF-A0A321LLU8-F1
#
_cell.length_a   1.000
_cell.length_b   1.000
_cell.length_c   1.000
_cell.angle_alpha   90.00
_cell.angle_beta   90.00
_cell.angle_gamma   90.00
#
_symmetry.space_group_name_H-M   'P 1'
#
loop_
_entity.id
_entity.type
_entity.pdbx_description
1 polymer ?
#
loop_
_entity_poly.entity_id
_entity_poly.type
_entity_poly.pdbx_seq_one_letter_code
_entity_poly.pdbx_strand_id
1 'polypeptide(L)'
;MRTTKTLSVTLPPEMLARAEKLARKENRTMSELVREALRNYERYRWWDEMNAYGRAKADERGLTDADVVPLVKQVRKERRSRQPQKPRP
;
A
#
# COMPACT_ATOMS: atom_id res chain seq x y z
N MET A 1 9.43 26.86 1.81
CA MET A 1 7.98 26.68 1.57
C MET A 1 7.43 25.71 2.60
N ARG A 2 6.26 25.98 3.21
CA ARG A 2 5.59 25.01 4.10
C ARG A 2 4.87 23.97 3.25
N THR A 3 5.07 22.68 3.55
CA THR A 3 4.50 21.54 2.81
C THR A 3 3.20 21.00 3.41
N THR A 4 2.64 21.69 4.41
CA THR A 4 1.46 21.23 5.16
C THR A 4 0.37 22.29 5.23
N LYS A 5 -0.90 21.85 5.21
CA LYS A 5 -2.10 22.69 5.39
C LYS A 5 -2.92 22.15 6.57
N THR A 6 -3.65 23.03 7.24
CA THR A 6 -4.55 22.67 8.35
C THR A 6 -5.79 21.96 7.82
N LEU A 7 -6.21 20.90 8.53
CA LEU A 7 -7.43 20.15 8.29
C LEU A 7 -8.31 20.26 9.54
N SER A 8 -9.55 20.72 9.38
CA SER A 8 -10.57 20.70 10.43
C SER A 8 -11.58 19.60 10.11
N VAL A 9 -11.81 18.70 11.06
CA VAL A 9 -12.73 17.56 10.92
C VAL A 9 -13.52 17.36 12.19
N THR A 10 -14.78 16.98 12.04
CA THR A 10 -15.65 16.59 13.16
C THR A 10 -15.59 15.09 13.34
N LEU A 11 -15.44 14.62 14.59
CA LEU A 11 -15.42 13.22 14.95
C LEU A 11 -16.43 12.95 16.06
N PRO A 12 -17.06 11.76 16.10
CA PRO A 12 -17.83 11.34 17.27
C PRO A 12 -16.98 11.43 18.55
N PRO A 13 -17.52 11.88 19.70
CA PRO A 13 -16.74 12.10 20.92
C PRO A 13 -15.96 10.86 21.38
N GLU A 14 -16.58 9.68 21.30
CA GLU A 14 -15.93 8.41 21.65
C GLU A 14 -14.79 8.05 20.69
N MET A 15 -14.91 8.41 19.41
CA MET A 15 -13.85 8.20 18.44
C MET A 15 -12.65 9.11 18.72
N LEU A 16 -12.92 10.38 19.04
CA LEU A 16 -11.87 11.33 19.43
C LEU A 16 -11.12 10.84 20.68
N ALA A 17 -11.83 10.43 21.73
CA ALA A 17 -11.23 9.92 22.96
C ALA A 17 -10.32 8.69 22.72
N ARG A 18 -10.75 7.77 21.84
CA ARG A 18 -9.92 6.62 21.44
C ARG A 18 -8.67 7.05 20.66
N ALA A 19 -8.82 8.00 19.74
CA ALA A 19 -7.70 8.51 18.95
C ALA A 19 -6.66 9.21 19.82
N GLU A 20 -7.09 10.03 20.79
CA GLU A 20 -6.21 10.69 21.75
C GLU A 20 -5.44 9.68 22.61
N LYS A 21 -6.13 8.65 23.12
CA LYS A 21 -5.50 7.57 23.89
C LYS A 21 -4.45 6.83 23.06
N LEU A 22 -4.74 6.57 21.79
CA LEU A 22 -3.82 5.90 20.88
C LEU A 22 -2.59 6.76 20.58
N ALA A 23 -2.80 8.03 20.25
CA ALA A 23 -1.72 8.98 20.01
C ALA A 23 -0.77 9.09 21.21
N ARG A 24 -1.33 9.20 22.43
CA ARG A 24 -0.54 9.20 23.68
C ARG A 24 0.24 7.90 23.87
N LYS A 25 -0.42 6.75 23.68
CA LYS A 25 0.24 5.43 23.81
C LYS A 25 1.42 5.27 22.85
N GLU A 26 1.32 5.82 21.65
CA GLU A 26 2.36 5.75 20.62
C GLU A 26 3.38 6.89 20.68
N ASN A 27 3.28 7.80 21.65
CA ASN A 27 4.09 9.03 21.73
C ASN A 27 4.05 9.86 20.43
N ARG A 28 2.85 10.02 19.85
CA ARG A 28 2.62 10.76 18.61
C ARG A 28 1.60 11.88 18.80
N THR A 29 1.65 12.87 17.92
CA THR A 29 0.64 13.93 17.84
C THR A 29 -0.60 13.46 17.08
N MET A 30 -1.74 14.12 17.30
CA MET A 30 -2.96 13.80 16.55
C MET A 30 -2.79 13.97 15.03
N SER A 31 -2.09 15.02 14.61
CA SER A 31 -1.82 15.26 13.19
C SER A 31 -0.98 14.14 12.55
N GLU A 32 -0.07 13.52 13.31
CA GLU A 32 0.68 12.35 12.83
C GLU A 32 -0.20 11.12 12.69
N LEU A 33 -1.02 10.84 13.72
CA LEU A 33 -1.96 9.72 13.70
C LEU A 33 -2.95 9.83 12.54
N VAL A 34 -3.53 11.01 12.31
CA VAL A 34 -4.46 11.24 11.18
C VAL A 34 -3.77 11.08 9.84
N ARG A 35 -2.55 11.61 9.66
CA ARG A 35 -1.80 11.42 8.41
C ARG A 35 -1.47 9.96 8.14
N GLU A 36 -1.13 9.19 9.18
CA GLU A 36 -0.86 7.77 9.04
C GLU A 36 -2.13 6.98 8.71
N ALA A 37 -3.24 7.30 9.37
CA ALA A 37 -4.54 6.71 9.06
C ALA A 37 -4.95 6.94 7.60
N LEU A 38 -4.75 8.16 7.09
CA LEU A 38 -5.02 8.48 5.68
C LEU A 38 -4.14 7.68 4.71
N ARG A 39 -2.83 7.59 4.98
CA ARG A 39 -1.91 6.77 4.16
C ARG A 39 -2.31 5.30 4.14
N ASN A 40 -2.72 4.77 5.29
CA ASN A 40 -3.16 3.38 5.39
C ASN A 40 -4.49 3.15 4.66
N TYR A 41 -5.42 4.11 4.74
CA TYR A 41 -6.68 4.05 4.01
C TYR A 41 -6.46 4.08 2.49
N GLU A 42 -5.61 4.99 1.99
CA GLU A 42 -5.25 5.06 0.56
C GLU A 42 -4.60 3.74 0.09
N ARG A 43 -3.64 3.22 0.86
CA ARG A 43 -2.99 1.94 0.53
C ARG A 43 -3.98 0.79 0.49
N TYR A 44 -4.89 0.72 1.45
CA TYR A 44 -5.92 -0.30 1.50
C TYR A 44 -6.84 -0.22 0.26
N ARG A 45 -7.31 0.98 -0.09
CA ARG A 45 -8.12 1.21 -1.30
C ARG A 45 -7.40 0.82 -2.58
N TRP A 46 -6.13 1.20 -2.70
CA TRP A 46 -5.31 0.83 -3.86
C TRP A 46 -5.17 -0.70 -3.98
N TRP A 47 -4.94 -1.41 -2.87
CA TRP A 47 -4.90 -2.87 -2.89
C TRP A 47 -6.23 -3.49 -3.29
N ASP A 48 -7.36 -2.98 -2.79
CA ASP A 48 -8.69 -3.47 -3.16
C ASP A 48 -8.93 -3.36 -4.67
N GLU A 49 -8.58 -2.21 -5.26
CA GLU A 49 -8.68 -1.96 -6.70
C GLU A 49 -7.76 -2.88 -7.52
N MET A 50 -6.48 -2.97 -7.15
CA MET A 50 -5.50 -3.82 -7.84
C MET A 50 -5.87 -5.29 -7.74
N ASN A 51 -6.38 -5.74 -6.59
CA ASN A 51 -6.81 -7.11 -6.39
C ASN A 51 -8.07 -7.44 -7.20
N ALA A 52 -9.01 -6.50 -7.33
CA ALA A 52 -10.18 -6.68 -8.18
C ALA A 52 -9.77 -6.88 -9.65
N TYR A 53 -8.89 -6.02 -10.16
CA TYR A 53 -8.32 -6.17 -11.51
C TYR A 53 -7.54 -7.49 -11.66
N GLY A 54 -6.68 -7.80 -10.69
CA GLY A 54 -5.83 -8.98 -10.70
C GLY A 54 -6.63 -10.29 -10.72
N ARG A 55 -7.69 -10.39 -9.90
CA ARG A 55 -8.59 -11.55 -9.88
C ARG A 55 -9.30 -11.74 -11.22
N ALA A 56 -9.91 -10.69 -11.77
CA ALA A 56 -10.56 -10.77 -13.06
C ALA A 56 -9.62 -11.24 -14.17
N LYS A 57 -8.35 -10.78 -14.15
CA LYS A 57 -7.34 -11.20 -15.14
C LYS A 57 -6.82 -12.62 -14.90
N ALA A 58 -6.73 -13.05 -13.65
CA ALA A 58 -6.37 -14.43 -13.30
C ALA A 58 -7.44 -15.40 -13.81
N ASP A 59 -8.72 -15.08 -13.58
CA ASP A 59 -9.86 -15.88 -14.03
C ASP A 59 -9.89 -16.00 -15.56
N GLU A 60 -9.74 -14.88 -16.29
CA GLU A 60 -9.67 -14.86 -17.77
C GLU A 60 -8.55 -15.77 -18.31
N ARG A 61 -7.47 -15.93 -17.55
CA ARG A 61 -6.28 -16.70 -17.95
C ARG A 61 -6.17 -18.07 -17.29
N GLY A 62 -7.15 -18.46 -16.48
CA GLY A 62 -7.13 -19.71 -15.71
C GLY A 62 -5.94 -19.84 -14.76
N LEU A 63 -5.44 -18.72 -14.23
CA LEU A 63 -4.29 -18.69 -13.34
C LEU A 63 -4.70 -18.96 -11.89
N THR A 64 -3.88 -19.73 -11.19
CA THR A 64 -4.07 -20.09 -9.79
C THR A 64 -2.88 -19.65 -8.94
N ASP A 65 -3.02 -19.74 -7.62
CA ASP A 65 -1.93 -19.43 -6.68
C ASP A 65 -0.68 -20.30 -6.91
N ALA A 66 -0.85 -21.52 -7.41
CA ALA A 66 0.26 -22.42 -7.74
C ALA A 66 1.14 -21.87 -8.89
N ASP A 67 0.57 -21.05 -9.77
CA ASP A 67 1.25 -20.50 -10.94
C ASP A 67 2.12 -19.28 -10.62
N VAL A 68 1.93 -18.67 -9.45
CA VAL A 68 2.62 -17.43 -9.05
C VAL A 68 4.14 -17.60 -9.08
N VAL A 69 4.67 -18.64 -8.42
CA VAL A 69 6.12 -18.85 -8.31
C VAL A 69 6.76 -19.16 -9.68
N PRO A 70 6.22 -20.09 -10.49
CA PRO A 70 6.69 -20.32 -11.86
C PRO A 70 6.71 -19.05 -12.73
N LEU A 71 5.60 -18.29 -12.76
CA LEU A 71 5.48 -17.10 -13.59
C LEU A 71 6.44 -15.99 -13.17
N VAL A 72 6.62 -15.77 -11.86
CA VAL A 72 7.62 -14.81 -11.36
C VAL A 72 9.03 -15.20 -11.78
N LYS A 73 9.39 -16.49 -11.71
CA LYS A 73 10.69 -16.97 -12.18
C LYS A 73 10.88 -16.72 -13.68
N GLN A 74 9.84 -16.98 -14.48
CA GLN A 74 9.86 -16.72 -15.91
C GLN A 74 10.09 -15.23 -16.21
N VAL A 75 9.29 -14.34 -15.62
CA VAL A 75 9.41 -12.88 -15.83
C VAL A 75 10.79 -12.37 -15.39
N ARG A 76 11.32 -12.85 -14.26
CA ARG A 76 12.68 -12.48 -13.81
C ARG A 76 13.76 -12.93 -14.78
N LYS A 77 13.64 -14.15 -15.34
CA LYS A 77 14.56 -14.67 -16.37
C LYS A 77 14.52 -13.81 -17.64
N GLU A 78 13.32 -13.48 -18.11
CA GLU A 78 13.11 -12.62 -19.29
C GLU A 78 13.66 -11.20 -19.10
N ARG A 79 13.50 -10.61 -17.91
CA ARG A 79 14.08 -9.30 -17.60
C ARG A 79 15.60 -9.32 -17.59
N ARG A 80 16.20 -10.40 -17.06
CA ARG A 80 17.65 -10.57 -17.02
C ARG A 80 18.25 -10.76 -18.41
N SER A 81 17.56 -11.45 -19.32
CA SER A 81 18.02 -11.59 -20.71
C SER A 81 17.87 -10.31 -21.54
N ARG A 82 16.95 -9.42 -21.15
CA ARG A 82 16.74 -8.11 -21.80
C ARG A 82 17.66 -7.00 -21.27
N GLN A 83 18.30 -7.19 -20.11
CA GLN A 83 19.30 -6.25 -19.62
C GLN A 83 20.66 -6.55 -20.28
N PRO A 84 21.29 -5.58 -20.99
CA PRO A 84 22.66 -5.76 -21.45
C PRO A 84 23.55 -5.96 -20.22
N GLN A 85 24.42 -6.98 -20.27
CA GLN A 85 25.35 -7.26 -19.18
C GLN A 85 26.20 -6.01 -18.94
N LYS A 86 26.06 -5.35 -17.77
CA LYS A 86 27.06 -4.38 -17.33
C LYS A 86 28.37 -5.15 -17.16
N PRO A 87 29.49 -4.74 -17.79
CA PRO A 87 30.77 -5.39 -17.56
C PRO A 87 31.08 -5.31 -16.06
N ARG A 88 31.49 -6.45 -15.48
CA ARG A 88 32.04 -6.46 -14.13
C ARG A 88 33.37 -5.68 -14.14
N PRO A 89 33.62 -4.85 -13.12
CA PRO A 89 34.91 -4.18 -12.97
C PRO A 89 36.04 -5.19 -12.75
#